data_AF-A0A8H8DKA2-F1
#
_entry.id   AF-A0A8H8DKA2-F1
#
_cell.length_a   1.000
_cell.length_b   1.000
_cell.length_c   1.000
_cell.angle_alpha   90.00
_cell.angle_beta   90.00
_cell.angle_gamma   90.00
#
_symmetry.space_group_name_H-M   'P 1'
#
loop_
_entity.id
_entity.type
_entity.pdbx_description
1 polymer ?
#
loop_
_entity_poly.entity_id
_entity_poly.type
_entity_poly.pdbx_seq_one_letter_code
_entity_poly.pdbx_strand_id
1 'polypeptide(L)'
;FPRNRFSPGSDSLTTATSRAVPPPPPRLEHSARLNAIRKLFLEKYGREPDFFARSPGRVNLIGEHIDYCGFSVFPMAVDKDIIIAVGIDCNSRRVRVANVDEKYAPVEFELSSAADGYCTINAAVHEWSNYFKCGVRGILEHIRPDAPRGMVWEDPQPDKGRAI
;
A
#
# COMPACT_ATOMS: atom_id res chain seq x y z
N PHE A 1 47.34 45.80 14.87
CA PHE A 1 47.14 44.35 15.06
C PHE A 1 46.41 43.80 13.83
N PRO A 2 46.88 42.70 13.21
CA PRO A 2 46.85 42.53 11.75
C PRO A 2 45.67 41.73 11.21
N ARG A 3 45.42 41.92 9.90
CA ARG A 3 44.44 41.19 9.08
C ARG A 3 44.84 39.73 8.93
N ASN A 4 43.98 38.79 9.32
CA ASN A 4 44.15 37.39 8.93
C ASN A 4 43.48 37.14 7.57
N ARG A 5 44.34 36.87 6.59
CA ARG A 5 44.04 36.43 5.23
C ARG A 5 43.82 34.92 5.30
N PHE A 6 42.59 34.44 5.16
CA PHE A 6 42.31 33.01 4.98
C PHE A 6 42.56 32.66 3.51
N SER A 7 43.54 31.78 3.26
CA SER A 7 43.71 31.08 1.99
C SER A 7 42.62 30.02 1.83
N PRO A 8 42.08 29.77 0.63
CA PRO A 8 41.06 28.75 0.44
C PRO A 8 41.70 27.37 0.44
N GLY A 9 41.44 26.60 1.50
CA GLY A 9 41.65 25.15 1.50
C GLY A 9 40.63 24.50 0.57
N SER A 10 41.10 23.60 -0.28
CA SER A 10 40.29 22.79 -1.17
C SER A 10 39.52 21.73 -0.37
N ASP A 11 38.34 22.09 0.12
CA ASP A 11 37.39 21.11 0.66
C ASP A 11 36.64 20.45 -0.50
N SER A 12 37.21 19.34 -0.98
CA SER A 12 36.49 18.36 -1.78
C SER A 12 35.32 17.82 -0.95
N LEU A 13 34.11 18.30 -1.26
CA LEU A 13 32.84 17.75 -0.79
C LEU A 13 32.74 16.29 -1.26
N THR A 14 33.17 15.36 -0.42
CA THR A 14 32.91 13.94 -0.60
C THR A 14 31.41 13.72 -0.40
N THR A 15 30.68 13.58 -1.49
CA THR A 15 29.27 13.17 -1.51
C THR A 15 29.12 11.88 -0.71
N ALA A 16 28.66 11.98 0.53
CA ALA A 16 28.30 10.84 1.35
C ALA A 16 27.06 10.19 0.72
N THR A 17 27.29 9.13 -0.07
CA THR A 17 26.23 8.25 -0.53
C THR A 17 25.49 7.73 0.69
N SER A 18 24.23 8.17 0.87
CA SER A 18 23.30 7.63 1.86
C SER A 18 23.21 6.12 1.67
N ARG A 19 23.95 5.36 2.48
CA ARG A 19 23.77 3.92 2.60
C ARG A 19 22.38 3.71 3.20
N ALA A 20 21.41 3.38 2.35
CA ALA A 20 20.11 2.93 2.80
C ALA A 20 20.33 1.74 3.74
N VAL A 21 20.00 1.94 5.03
CA VAL A 21 19.98 0.84 5.99
C VAL A 21 18.91 -0.13 5.50
N PRO A 22 19.24 -1.41 5.27
CA PRO A 22 18.24 -2.38 4.85
C PRO A 22 17.14 -2.44 5.91
N PRO A 23 15.86 -2.53 5.50
CA PRO A 23 14.78 -2.60 6.46
C PRO A 23 15.01 -3.81 7.40
N PRO A 24 14.70 -3.67 8.70
CA PRO A 24 14.82 -4.79 9.62
C PRO A 24 14.00 -5.98 9.11
N PRO A 25 14.45 -7.22 9.36
CA PRO A 25 13.70 -8.40 8.94
C PRO A 25 12.28 -8.35 9.52
N PRO A 26 11.27 -8.85 8.78
CA PRO A 26 9.90 -8.88 9.28
C PRO A 26 9.86 -9.66 10.60
N ARG A 27 9.17 -9.12 11.62
CA ARG A 27 8.96 -9.87 12.87
C ARG A 27 8.33 -11.23 12.58
N LEU A 28 8.69 -12.25 13.37
CA LEU A 28 8.28 -13.66 13.17
C LEU A 28 6.76 -13.83 12.97
N GLU A 29 5.93 -13.07 13.69
CA GLU A 29 4.47 -13.11 13.55
C GLU A 29 4.01 -12.65 12.16
N HIS A 30 4.66 -11.65 11.58
CA HIS A 30 4.38 -11.22 10.21
C HIS A 30 4.79 -12.30 9.20
N SER A 31 5.90 -13.00 9.44
CA SER A 31 6.34 -14.09 8.57
C SER A 31 5.33 -15.24 8.53
N ALA A 32 4.74 -15.62 9.66
CA ALA A 32 3.71 -16.65 9.72
C ALA A 32 2.46 -16.24 8.92
N ARG A 33 2.00 -15.00 9.10
CA ARG A 33 0.87 -14.45 8.33
C ARG A 33 1.19 -14.42 6.83
N LEU A 34 2.33 -13.86 6.42
CA LEU A 34 2.76 -13.82 5.02
C LEU A 34 2.79 -15.21 4.36
N ASN A 35 3.26 -16.23 5.07
CA ASN A 35 3.28 -17.59 4.59
C ASN A 35 1.87 -18.17 4.40
N ALA A 36 0.94 -17.90 5.32
CA ALA A 36 -0.45 -18.34 5.18
C ALA A 36 -1.11 -17.75 3.93
N ILE A 37 -0.86 -16.46 3.67
CA ILE A 37 -1.41 -15.75 2.50
C ILE A 37 -0.82 -16.27 1.21
N ARG A 38 0.51 -16.49 1.20
CA ARG A 38 1.20 -17.10 0.07
C ARG A 38 0.57 -18.43 -0.29
N LYS A 39 0.27 -19.26 0.71
CA LYS A 39 -0.37 -20.56 0.52
C LYS A 39 -1.78 -20.44 -0.05
N LEU A 40 -2.62 -19.57 0.52
CA LEU A 40 -3.98 -19.33 0.02
C LEU A 40 -3.99 -18.82 -1.43
N PHE A 41 -3.11 -17.86 -1.72
CA PHE A 41 -2.95 -17.30 -3.07
C PHE A 41 -2.52 -18.38 -4.07
N LEU A 42 -1.58 -19.24 -3.68
CA LEU A 42 -1.13 -20.37 -4.49
C LEU A 42 -2.25 -21.39 -4.73
N GLU A 43 -3.04 -21.71 -3.71
CA GLU A 43 -4.17 -22.65 -3.83
C GLU A 43 -5.26 -22.12 -4.76
N LYS A 44 -5.52 -20.81 -4.73
CA LYS A 44 -6.60 -20.15 -5.49
C LYS A 44 -6.24 -19.84 -6.94
N TYR A 45 -5.01 -19.38 -7.16
CA TYR A 45 -4.57 -18.90 -8.48
C TYR A 45 -3.53 -19.81 -9.15
N GLY A 46 -3.05 -20.85 -8.47
CA GLY A 46 -2.08 -21.81 -9.00
C GLY A 46 -0.69 -21.22 -9.28
N ARG A 47 -0.42 -19.99 -8.82
CA ARG A 47 0.86 -19.28 -8.98
C ARG A 47 1.25 -18.59 -7.68
N GLU A 48 2.54 -18.33 -7.50
CA GLU A 48 2.99 -17.50 -6.39
C GLU A 48 2.67 -16.00 -6.62
N PRO A 49 2.43 -15.23 -5.55
CA PRO A 49 2.30 -13.79 -5.65
C PRO A 49 3.65 -13.16 -6.01
N ASP A 50 3.64 -12.12 -6.84
CA ASP A 50 4.85 -11.40 -7.26
C ASP A 50 5.41 -10.53 -6.14
N PHE A 51 4.53 -9.91 -5.36
CA PHE A 51 4.90 -9.11 -4.19
C PHE A 51 3.77 -9.02 -3.17
N PHE A 52 4.12 -8.56 -1.97
CA PHE A 52 3.17 -8.23 -0.91
C PHE A 52 3.19 -6.74 -0.62
N ALA A 53 2.02 -6.14 -0.45
CA ALA A 53 1.88 -4.79 0.10
C ALA A 53 1.25 -4.88 1.49
N ARG A 54 1.65 -4.01 2.41
CA ARG A 54 1.14 -3.98 3.78
C ARG A 54 0.90 -2.54 4.20
N SER A 55 -0.25 -2.28 4.82
CA SER A 55 -0.56 -0.99 5.43
C SER A 55 -1.14 -1.20 6.83
N PRO A 56 -0.50 -0.68 7.90
CA PRO A 56 -1.06 -0.72 9.23
C PRO A 56 -2.27 0.20 9.36
N GLY A 57 -3.19 -0.17 10.24
CA GLY A 57 -4.21 0.74 10.75
C GLY A 57 -3.58 1.79 11.67
N ARG A 58 -4.40 2.76 12.08
CA ARG A 58 -3.97 3.84 12.98
C ARG A 58 -5.02 4.13 14.04
N VAL A 59 -4.56 4.45 15.23
CA VAL A 59 -5.36 5.06 16.30
C VAL A 59 -4.93 6.51 16.45
N ASN A 60 -5.88 7.41 16.65
CA ASN A 60 -5.57 8.78 17.02
C ASN A 60 -5.49 8.87 18.54
N LEU A 61 -4.42 9.45 19.08
CA LEU A 61 -4.28 9.65 20.52
C LEU A 61 -4.92 10.97 20.95
N ILE A 62 -4.71 12.04 20.17
CA ILE A 62 -5.25 13.38 20.40
C ILE A 62 -5.50 14.05 19.03
N GLY A 63 -6.55 14.88 18.98
CA GLY A 63 -6.89 15.69 17.81
C GLY A 63 -7.97 15.05 16.93
N GLU A 64 -9.08 14.64 17.54
CA GLU A 64 -10.26 14.21 16.78
C GLU A 64 -10.94 15.40 16.10
N HIS A 65 -11.39 15.21 14.85
CA HIS A 65 -12.17 16.19 14.09
C HIS A 65 -11.49 17.56 13.83
N ILE A 66 -10.16 17.64 13.92
CA ILE A 66 -9.40 18.87 13.62
C ILE A 66 -8.48 18.74 12.41
N ASP A 67 -8.31 17.51 11.90
CA ASP A 67 -7.47 17.18 10.74
C ASP A 67 -7.98 17.84 9.46
N TYR A 68 -9.29 17.84 9.23
CA TYR A 68 -9.89 18.52 8.07
C TYR A 68 -9.89 20.05 8.19
N CYS A 69 -9.60 20.60 9.37
CA CYS A 69 -9.42 22.03 9.60
C CYS A 69 -7.98 22.50 9.40
N GLY A 70 -7.04 21.59 9.08
CA GLY A 70 -5.63 21.90 8.88
C GLY A 70 -4.80 22.01 10.15
N PHE A 71 -5.35 21.59 11.31
CA PHE A 71 -4.59 21.52 12.56
C PHE A 71 -3.79 20.21 12.65
N SER A 72 -2.71 20.25 13.44
CA SER A 72 -1.89 19.07 13.71
C SER A 72 -2.63 18.07 14.58
N VAL A 73 -2.42 16.78 14.31
CA VAL A 73 -2.97 15.64 15.06
C VAL A 73 -1.84 14.71 15.48
N PHE A 74 -2.09 13.85 16.49
CA PHE A 74 -1.10 12.90 16.98
C PHE A 74 -1.57 11.44 16.87
N PRO A 75 -1.39 10.82 15.69
CA PRO A 75 -1.75 9.43 15.45
C PRO A 75 -0.62 8.47 15.78
N MET A 76 -0.97 7.21 16.02
CA MET A 76 -0.05 6.09 16.18
C MET A 76 -0.52 4.90 15.34
N ALA A 77 0.41 4.27 14.60
CA ALA A 77 0.13 3.03 13.89
C ALA A 77 -0.12 1.89 14.90
N VAL A 78 -1.08 1.03 14.61
CA VAL A 78 -1.38 -0.15 15.44
C VAL A 78 -0.86 -1.42 14.77
N ASP A 79 -0.78 -2.51 15.54
CA ASP A 79 -0.33 -3.81 15.04
C ASP A 79 -1.31 -4.46 14.05
N LYS A 80 -2.59 -4.04 14.06
CA LYS A 80 -3.58 -4.46 13.06
C LYS A 80 -3.32 -3.79 11.72
N ASP A 81 -3.35 -4.57 10.65
CA ASP A 81 -2.96 -4.15 9.31
C ASP A 81 -3.80 -4.83 8.23
N ILE A 82 -3.69 -4.28 7.02
CA ILE A 82 -4.15 -4.90 5.78
C ILE A 82 -2.91 -5.40 5.06
N ILE A 83 -2.92 -6.67 4.64
CA ILE A 83 -1.85 -7.26 3.84
C ILE A 83 -2.45 -7.64 2.50
N ILE A 84 -1.67 -7.52 1.45
CA ILE A 84 -2.15 -7.64 0.09
C ILE A 84 -1.14 -8.50 -0.65
N ALA A 85 -1.56 -9.69 -1.09
CA ALA A 85 -0.79 -10.49 -2.05
C ALA A 85 -1.18 -10.10 -3.47
N VAL A 86 -0.19 -9.78 -4.31
CA VAL A 86 -0.44 -9.31 -5.69
C VAL A 86 0.22 -10.22 -6.70
N GLY A 87 -0.56 -10.69 -7.67
CA GLY A 87 -0.06 -11.25 -8.93
C GLY A 87 -0.35 -10.30 -10.09
N ILE A 88 0.68 -9.84 -10.78
CA ILE A 88 0.58 -9.01 -11.98
C ILE A 88 0.23 -9.92 -13.16
N ASP A 89 -0.76 -9.49 -13.93
CA ASP A 89 -1.05 -10.06 -15.24
C ASP A 89 -0.76 -9.00 -16.31
N CYS A 90 0.32 -9.20 -17.06
CA CYS A 90 0.74 -8.26 -18.10
C CYS A 90 -0.10 -8.35 -19.38
N ASN A 91 -0.88 -9.41 -19.55
CA ASN A 91 -1.65 -9.67 -20.76
C ASN A 91 -3.10 -9.19 -20.66
N SER A 92 -3.52 -8.73 -19.48
CA SER A 92 -4.88 -8.33 -19.18
C SER A 92 -4.91 -6.96 -18.51
N ARG A 93 -6.03 -6.25 -18.67
CA ARG A 93 -6.34 -5.03 -17.90
C ARG A 93 -7.35 -5.31 -16.79
N ARG A 94 -7.69 -6.58 -16.58
CA ARG A 94 -8.66 -6.99 -15.57
C ARG A 94 -7.97 -7.07 -14.21
N VAL A 95 -8.66 -6.57 -13.21
CA VAL A 95 -8.26 -6.61 -11.81
C VAL A 95 -9.24 -7.49 -11.06
N ARG A 96 -8.72 -8.53 -10.40
CA ARG A 96 -9.49 -9.46 -9.58
C ARG A 96 -9.13 -9.26 -8.12
N VAL A 97 -10.13 -9.00 -7.30
CA VAL A 97 -9.95 -8.66 -5.88
C VAL A 97 -10.77 -9.64 -5.07
N ALA A 98 -10.13 -10.47 -4.25
CA ALA A 98 -10.79 -11.41 -3.36
C ALA A 98 -10.33 -11.24 -1.92
N ASN A 99 -11.22 -11.41 -0.95
CA ASN A 99 -10.83 -11.41 0.46
C ASN A 99 -10.67 -12.85 0.97
N VAL A 100 -9.92 -13.04 2.05
CA VAL A 100 -9.86 -14.30 2.79
C VAL A 100 -11.13 -14.53 3.62
N ASP A 101 -11.81 -13.48 4.09
CA ASP A 101 -13.12 -13.63 4.74
C ASP A 101 -14.22 -13.77 3.67
N GLU A 102 -14.91 -14.91 3.70
CA GLU A 102 -16.01 -15.26 2.78
C GLU A 102 -17.17 -14.26 2.80
N LYS A 103 -17.29 -13.45 3.86
CA LYS A 103 -18.27 -12.36 3.94
C LYS A 103 -18.08 -11.34 2.81
N TYR A 104 -16.85 -11.17 2.32
CA TYR A 104 -16.52 -10.22 1.25
C TYR A 104 -16.37 -10.97 -0.07
N ALA A 105 -17.45 -10.99 -0.86
CA ALA A 105 -17.46 -11.64 -2.15
C ALA A 105 -16.38 -11.08 -3.09
N PRO A 106 -15.74 -11.95 -3.90
CA PRO A 106 -14.73 -11.53 -4.86
C PRO A 106 -15.33 -10.63 -5.95
N VAL A 107 -14.56 -9.64 -6.37
CA VAL A 107 -14.96 -8.64 -7.36
C VAL A 107 -13.95 -8.61 -8.49
N GLU A 108 -14.44 -8.48 -9.71
CA GLU A 108 -13.61 -8.30 -10.90
C GLU A 108 -14.04 -7.04 -11.64
N PHE A 109 -13.08 -6.22 -12.04
CA PHE A 109 -13.31 -5.02 -12.84
C PHE A 109 -12.19 -4.84 -13.86
N GLU A 110 -12.44 -4.05 -14.90
CA GLU A 110 -11.47 -3.75 -15.95
C GLU A 110 -10.95 -2.33 -15.81
N LEU A 111 -9.65 -2.14 -16.02
CA LEU A 111 -9.01 -0.82 -16.03
C LEU A 111 -9.20 -0.18 -17.41
N SER A 112 -9.94 0.92 -17.45
CA SER A 112 -10.16 1.74 -18.63
C SER A 112 -9.02 2.75 -18.84
N SER A 113 -9.17 3.60 -19.85
CA SER A 113 -8.18 4.62 -20.18
C SER A 113 -8.23 5.81 -19.20
N ALA A 114 -7.21 6.67 -19.25
CA ALA A 114 -7.18 7.92 -18.49
C ALA A 114 -8.38 8.85 -18.79
N ALA A 115 -8.93 8.78 -20.01
CA ALA A 115 -10.08 9.59 -20.41
C ALA A 115 -11.38 9.17 -19.69
N ASP A 116 -11.46 7.91 -19.27
CA ASP A 116 -12.63 7.32 -18.62
C ASP A 116 -12.47 7.23 -17.08
N GLY A 117 -11.39 7.80 -16.53
CA GLY A 117 -11.11 7.79 -15.09
C GLY A 117 -10.63 6.44 -14.54
N TYR A 118 -10.13 5.53 -15.40
CA TYR A 118 -9.60 4.18 -15.11
C TYR A 118 -10.57 3.16 -14.50
N CYS A 119 -11.42 3.53 -13.55
CA CYS A 119 -12.44 2.63 -13.00
C CYS A 119 -13.63 3.41 -12.43
N THR A 120 -14.83 2.89 -12.66
CA THR A 120 -16.08 3.48 -12.14
C THR A 120 -16.25 3.14 -10.65
N ILE A 121 -16.46 4.17 -9.82
CA ILE A 121 -16.71 4.02 -8.39
C ILE A 121 -18.08 4.63 -8.09
N ASN A 122 -19.03 3.80 -7.66
CA ASN A 122 -20.35 4.28 -7.25
C ASN A 122 -20.35 4.62 -5.77
N ALA A 123 -20.34 5.92 -5.44
CA ALA A 123 -20.34 6.40 -4.07
C ALA A 123 -21.66 6.14 -3.31
N ALA A 124 -22.76 5.85 -4.01
CA ALA A 124 -24.04 5.53 -3.39
C ALA A 124 -24.12 4.07 -2.90
N VAL A 125 -23.22 3.20 -3.37
CA VAL A 125 -23.19 1.78 -3.00
C VAL A 125 -22.01 1.54 -2.06
N HIS A 126 -22.29 1.10 -0.83
CA HIS A 126 -21.27 0.76 0.16
C HIS A 126 -20.69 -0.63 -0.11
N GLU A 127 -19.90 -0.75 -1.17
CA GLU A 127 -19.14 -1.97 -1.50
C GLU A 127 -17.73 -1.90 -0.93
N TRP A 128 -17.25 -2.98 -0.33
CA TRP A 128 -15.90 -3.05 0.24
C TRP A 128 -14.80 -2.83 -0.82
N SER A 129 -15.03 -3.26 -2.07
CA SER A 129 -14.06 -3.11 -3.15
C SER A 129 -13.86 -1.65 -3.56
N ASN A 130 -14.78 -0.73 -3.21
CA ASN A 130 -14.65 0.69 -3.52
C ASN A 130 -13.43 1.32 -2.85
N TYR A 131 -13.06 0.86 -1.64
CA TYR A 131 -11.81 1.31 -0.99
C TYR A 131 -10.58 0.96 -1.83
N PHE A 132 -10.55 -0.26 -2.37
CA PHE A 132 -9.47 -0.70 -3.24
C PHE A 132 -9.47 0.07 -4.57
N LYS A 133 -10.63 0.25 -5.20
CA LYS A 133 -10.79 1.03 -6.44
C LYS A 133 -10.33 2.48 -6.25
N CYS A 134 -10.66 3.13 -5.13
CA CYS A 134 -10.19 4.48 -4.81
C CYS A 134 -8.66 4.56 -4.77
N GLY A 135 -7.99 3.58 -4.13
CA GLY A 135 -6.53 3.53 -4.07
C GLY A 135 -5.89 3.35 -5.45
N VAL A 136 -6.40 2.41 -6.25
CA VAL A 136 -5.92 2.17 -7.61
C VAL A 136 -6.14 3.39 -8.50
N ARG A 137 -7.34 3.96 -8.49
CA ARG A 137 -7.69 5.16 -9.25
C ARG A 137 -6.79 6.34 -8.89
N GLY A 138 -6.60 6.61 -7.59
CA GLY A 138 -5.75 7.72 -7.13
C GLY A 138 -4.29 7.60 -7.61
N ILE A 139 -3.74 6.39 -7.60
CA ILE A 139 -2.38 6.13 -8.10
C ILE A 139 -2.32 6.28 -9.63
N LEU A 140 -3.30 5.73 -10.36
CA LEU A 140 -3.34 5.83 -11.83
C LEU A 140 -3.55 7.26 -12.31
N GLU A 141 -4.35 8.06 -11.61
CA GLU A 141 -4.52 9.49 -11.89
C GLU A 141 -3.24 10.31 -11.63
N HIS A 142 -2.42 9.87 -10.68
CA HIS A 142 -1.14 10.50 -10.36
C HIS A 142 -0.03 10.14 -11.36
N ILE A 143 0.11 8.85 -11.70
CA ILE A 143 1.16 8.37 -12.61
C ILE A 143 0.80 8.64 -14.09
N ARG A 144 -0.49 8.60 -14.43
CA ARG A 144 -1.03 8.69 -15.79
C ARG A 144 -0.38 7.76 -16.82
N PRO A 145 -0.37 6.44 -16.60
CA PRO A 145 0.20 5.51 -17.57
C PRO A 145 -0.67 5.40 -18.83
N ASP A 146 -0.03 5.32 -20.00
CA ASP A 146 -0.72 5.13 -21.29
C ASP A 146 -1.51 3.80 -21.37
N ALA A 147 -1.06 2.77 -20.63
CA ALA A 147 -1.74 1.48 -20.53
C ALA A 147 -1.62 0.88 -19.12
N PRO A 148 -2.70 0.85 -18.31
CA PRO A 148 -2.69 0.24 -16.99
C PRO A 148 -2.67 -1.30 -17.08
N ARG A 149 -1.91 -1.96 -16.20
CA ARG A 149 -1.79 -3.44 -16.17
C ARG A 149 -2.77 -4.07 -15.18
N GLY A 150 -3.28 -5.25 -15.51
CA GLY A 150 -4.15 -6.06 -14.66
C GLY A 150 -3.43 -6.65 -13.45
N MET A 151 -4.18 -6.89 -12.38
CA MET A 151 -3.65 -7.36 -11.09
C MET A 151 -4.65 -8.30 -10.40
N VAL A 152 -4.16 -9.39 -9.82
CA VAL A 152 -4.93 -10.36 -9.04
C VAL A 152 -4.54 -10.22 -7.57
N TRP A 153 -5.53 -10.22 -6.67
CA TRP A 153 -5.37 -9.77 -5.28
C TRP A 153 -6.06 -10.64 -4.24
N GLU A 154 -5.40 -10.81 -3.07
CA GLU A 154 -5.95 -11.44 -1.87
C GLU A 154 -5.55 -10.74 -0.55
N ASP A 155 -6.50 -10.42 0.34
CA ASP A 155 -6.28 -9.84 1.70
C ASP A 155 -6.59 -10.78 2.85
N PRO A 156 -5.75 -10.86 3.89
CA PRO A 156 -5.93 -11.73 5.03
C PRO A 156 -6.19 -10.97 6.34
N GLN A 157 -7.27 -11.35 7.01
CA GLN A 157 -7.46 -11.03 8.41
C GLN A 157 -6.89 -12.17 9.28
N PRO A 158 -6.03 -11.91 10.28
CA PRO A 158 -5.85 -12.81 11.39
C PRO A 158 -7.01 -12.58 12.36
N ASP A 159 -7.59 -13.69 12.79
CA ASP A 159 -8.44 -13.92 13.95
C ASP A 159 -9.30 -12.74 14.48
N LYS A 160 -10.62 -12.95 14.46
CA LYS A 160 -11.62 -12.12 15.14
C LYS A 160 -11.45 -12.28 16.65
N GLY A 161 -10.45 -11.63 17.24
CA GLY A 161 -10.18 -11.66 18.66
C GLY A 161 -9.58 -10.34 19.13
N ARG A 162 -10.26 -9.67 20.06
CA ARG A 162 -9.85 -8.43 20.75
C ARG A 162 -10.10 -7.13 19.96
N ALA A 163 -11.37 -6.74 19.96
CA ALA A 163 -11.75 -5.35 20.07
C ALA A 163 -11.93 -5.05 21.57
N ILE A 164 -11.10 -4.16 22.11
CA ILE A 164 -11.50 -3.20 23.13
C ILE A 164 -11.34 -1.82 22.49
#